data_AF-A0A9P8D9M7-F1
#
_entry.id   AF-A0A9P8D9M7-F1
#
_cell.length_a   1.000
_cell.length_b   1.000
_cell.length_c   1.000
_cell.angle_alpha   90.00
_cell.angle_beta   90.00
_cell.angle_gamma   90.00
#
_symmetry.space_group_name_H-M   'P 1'
#
loop_
_entity.id
_entity.type
_entity.pdbx_description
1 polymer ?
#
loop_
_entity_poly.entity_id
_entity_poly.type
_entity_poly.pdbx_seq_one_letter_code
_entity_poly.pdbx_strand_id
1 'polypeptide(L)'
;MDERRDLRKFPRGERCPECGARRWYLENGLRFCSNGHQVEGFIQFDIGDDVDAGQLGKKTKKDKEVKEKELRHLTGQAGKNLFLECLQLVLRQQLLWLVQIKGHREELETVVRDLWDLRIRGSGTLLAEEETQQTGDGLATFSSQPTGTEKDDTPKTQSTRARSWNPEDNPDWPVPRMIETLALCYLGCLLLRIPTTIGELCAWANSRRIPYKRSYYDLPEEMQDRLPSAYTRALKLPLRSSLRGIDMHNAVLDLALSYHHNYGMIFPAISDTPTIVHFVRQLTLPDYPEILLMSAIVVAAKLCFPLGQHAPFLRAASTEQSVKFDWITWLKGAQELIEASQTPGKEPSFDQATADQVTSMTTEELDQYFAHIASTIDRKNDSEITRFFPSEKAPPPEAPTRESTEQDNDHKMRKILGQAITVKWEERSEQNGETLAEPSYEAFRSVEDLTETAQALYKAAVYMLEQKMISWQLKRRREEGQEEEVV
;
A
#
# COMPACT_ATOMS: atom_id res chain seq x y z
N MET A 1 -78.80 27.33 -49.93
CA MET A 1 -77.47 27.63 -49.33
C MET A 1 -77.35 26.70 -48.14
N ASP A 2 -76.47 25.70 -48.20
CA ASP A 2 -76.30 24.72 -47.13
C ASP A 2 -75.77 25.40 -45.86
N GLU A 3 -76.60 25.46 -44.83
CA GLU A 3 -76.18 25.84 -43.48
C GLU A 3 -75.11 24.84 -43.01
N ARG A 4 -73.88 25.33 -42.80
CA ARG A 4 -72.78 24.51 -42.27
C ARG A 4 -73.15 24.06 -40.85
N ARG A 5 -73.64 22.82 -40.72
CA ARG A 5 -73.91 22.17 -39.43
C ARG A 5 -72.63 22.10 -38.60
N ASP A 6 -72.68 22.60 -37.36
CA ASP A 6 -71.54 22.60 -36.44
C ASP A 6 -71.33 21.21 -35.82
N LEU A 7 -70.36 20.46 -36.35
CA LEU A 7 -70.09 19.07 -35.99
C LEU A 7 -69.10 18.96 -34.81
N ARG A 8 -69.60 18.54 -33.65
CA ARG A 8 -68.84 18.29 -32.42
C ARG A 8 -68.43 16.82 -32.31
N LYS A 9 -67.36 16.50 -31.57
CA LYS A 9 -66.93 15.11 -31.33
C LYS A 9 -67.71 14.48 -30.17
N PHE A 10 -67.95 13.17 -30.22
CA PHE A 10 -68.50 12.44 -29.06
C PHE A 10 -67.48 12.37 -27.91
N PRO A 11 -67.94 12.27 -26.64
CA PRO A 11 -67.11 11.96 -25.48
C PRO A 11 -66.31 10.66 -25.66
N ARG A 12 -65.18 10.53 -24.94
CA ARG A 12 -64.31 9.35 -25.06
C ARG A 12 -65.07 8.08 -24.68
N GLY A 13 -65.30 7.20 -25.65
CA GLY A 13 -65.99 5.92 -25.48
C GLY A 13 -67.37 5.85 -26.13
N GLU A 14 -68.00 6.99 -26.38
CA GLU A 14 -69.34 7.06 -27.01
C GLU A 14 -69.26 7.19 -28.53
N ARG A 15 -70.23 6.59 -29.24
CA ARG A 15 -70.43 6.70 -30.69
C ARG A 15 -71.92 6.60 -31.00
N CYS A 16 -72.31 7.02 -32.20
CA CYS A 16 -73.68 6.78 -32.67
C CYS A 16 -74.00 5.27 -32.65
N PRO A 17 -75.10 4.84 -32.02
CA PRO A 17 -75.45 3.42 -31.90
C PRO A 17 -75.77 2.76 -33.25
N GLU A 18 -76.27 3.52 -34.21
CA GLU A 18 -76.70 2.98 -35.51
C GLU A 18 -75.57 2.95 -36.55
N CYS A 19 -74.68 3.94 -36.58
CA CYS A 19 -73.65 4.05 -37.64
C CYS A 19 -72.22 4.22 -37.14
N GLY A 20 -71.99 4.26 -35.83
CA GLY A 20 -70.66 4.37 -35.25
C GLY A 20 -69.95 5.71 -35.50
N ALA A 21 -70.66 6.72 -36.03
CA ALA A 21 -70.12 8.05 -36.25
C ALA A 21 -69.58 8.66 -34.94
N ARG A 22 -68.41 9.31 -35.04
CA ARG A 22 -67.70 9.94 -33.92
C ARG A 22 -67.95 11.45 -33.82
N ARG A 23 -68.82 11.98 -34.68
CA ARG A 23 -69.21 13.40 -34.71
C ARG A 23 -70.73 13.55 -34.70
N TRP A 24 -71.22 14.63 -34.11
CA TRP A 24 -72.64 14.91 -33.91
C TRP A 24 -72.92 16.41 -34.00
N TYR A 25 -74.16 16.80 -34.27
CA TYR A 25 -74.65 18.17 -34.24
C TYR A 25 -75.98 18.23 -33.46
N LEU A 26 -76.35 19.45 -33.04
CA LEU A 26 -77.64 19.74 -32.41
C LEU A 26 -78.57 20.36 -33.44
N GLU A 27 -79.80 19.87 -33.48
CA GLU A 27 -80.88 20.47 -34.23
C GLU A 27 -82.14 20.36 -33.36
N ASN A 28 -82.76 21.49 -33.03
CA ASN A 28 -83.98 21.56 -32.21
C ASN A 28 -83.90 20.84 -30.84
N GLY A 29 -82.79 20.98 -30.11
CA GLY A 29 -82.61 20.37 -28.78
C GLY A 29 -82.37 18.84 -28.80
N LEU A 30 -82.31 18.24 -29.98
CA LEU A 30 -82.02 16.82 -30.18
C LEU A 30 -80.63 16.64 -30.78
N ARG A 31 -79.95 15.57 -30.33
CA ARG A 31 -78.59 15.21 -30.76
C ARG A 31 -78.65 14.29 -31.97
N PHE A 32 -78.09 14.73 -33.09
CA PHE A 32 -77.97 13.93 -34.30
C PHE A 32 -76.50 13.58 -34.59
N CYS A 33 -76.23 12.38 -35.07
CA CYS A 33 -74.89 12.04 -35.56
C CYS A 33 -74.61 12.76 -36.90
N SER A 34 -73.34 12.81 -37.33
CA SER A 34 -72.95 13.44 -38.60
C SER A 34 -73.71 12.91 -39.83
N ASN A 35 -74.27 11.69 -39.73
CA ASN A 35 -75.00 11.02 -40.81
C ASN A 35 -76.53 11.15 -40.66
N GLY A 36 -77.03 11.88 -39.66
CA GLY A 36 -78.45 12.18 -39.49
C GLY A 36 -79.25 11.25 -38.57
N HIS A 37 -78.64 10.28 -37.89
CA HIS A 37 -79.34 9.43 -36.91
C HIS A 37 -79.51 10.16 -35.57
N GLN A 38 -80.71 10.11 -35.01
CA GLN A 38 -81.01 10.67 -33.70
C GLN A 38 -80.39 9.80 -32.60
N VAL A 39 -79.68 10.41 -31.66
CA VAL A 39 -79.10 9.73 -30.50
C VAL A 39 -80.06 9.89 -29.32
N GLU A 40 -80.78 8.82 -28.99
CA GLU A 40 -81.70 8.77 -27.85
C GLU A 40 -80.93 8.85 -26.51
N GLY A 41 -81.55 9.48 -25.49
CA GLY A 41 -80.98 9.60 -24.14
C GLY A 41 -80.08 10.81 -23.90
N PHE A 42 -79.88 11.68 -24.89
CA PHE A 42 -79.26 12.99 -24.67
C PHE A 42 -80.28 14.00 -24.15
N ILE A 43 -80.11 14.45 -22.92
CA ILE A 43 -80.88 15.57 -22.34
C ILE A 43 -79.97 16.79 -22.37
N GLN A 44 -80.34 17.81 -23.15
CA GLN A 44 -79.68 19.11 -23.07
C GLN A 44 -80.05 19.72 -21.71
N PHE A 45 -79.07 19.77 -20.80
CA PHE A 45 -79.18 20.68 -19.67
C PHE A 45 -78.96 22.09 -20.22
N ASP A 46 -80.02 22.86 -20.37
CA ASP A 46 -79.91 24.30 -20.51
C ASP A 46 -79.32 24.83 -19.20
N ILE A 47 -78.01 25.05 -19.23
CA ILE A 47 -77.38 25.99 -18.34
C ILE A 47 -77.85 27.34 -18.89
N GLY A 48 -79.06 27.76 -18.47
CA GLY A 48 -79.58 29.09 -18.76
C GLY A 48 -78.52 30.11 -18.38
N ASP A 49 -78.42 31.19 -19.16
CA ASP A 49 -77.42 32.25 -18.97
C ASP A 49 -77.26 32.58 -17.47
N ASP A 50 -76.20 32.04 -16.88
CA ASP A 50 -75.87 32.11 -15.45
C ASP A 50 -75.35 33.53 -15.13
N VAL A 51 -76.20 34.54 -15.31
CA VAL A 51 -75.96 35.89 -14.81
C VAL A 51 -76.54 36.10 -13.41
N ASP A 52 -77.29 35.15 -12.85
CA ASP A 52 -77.97 35.33 -11.55
C ASP A 52 -77.98 34.11 -10.60
N ALA A 53 -77.02 33.19 -10.77
CA ALA A 53 -76.76 32.14 -9.76
C ALA A 53 -75.54 32.53 -8.92
N GLY A 54 -75.79 33.21 -7.79
CA GLY A 54 -74.76 33.57 -6.81
C GLY A 54 -73.82 32.41 -6.50
N GLN A 55 -72.51 32.67 -6.64
CA GLN A 55 -71.42 31.76 -6.27
C GLN A 55 -71.48 31.40 -4.78
N LEU A 56 -72.34 30.45 -4.40
CA LEU A 56 -72.36 29.85 -3.07
C LEU A 56 -72.28 28.34 -3.19
N GLY A 57 -71.16 27.90 -3.76
CA GLY A 57 -70.75 26.50 -3.77
C GLY A 57 -69.23 26.43 -3.78
N LYS A 58 -68.62 26.62 -2.60
CA LYS A 58 -67.18 26.44 -2.43
C LYS A 58 -66.85 24.98 -2.72
N LYS A 59 -66.42 24.68 -3.94
CA LYS A 59 -65.91 23.36 -4.33
C LYS A 59 -64.63 23.10 -3.55
N THR A 60 -64.74 22.58 -2.34
CA THR A 60 -63.62 21.97 -1.63
C THR A 60 -63.26 20.69 -2.39
N LYS A 61 -62.27 20.79 -3.28
CA LYS A 61 -61.44 19.61 -3.57
C LYS A 61 -60.98 19.12 -2.20
N LYS A 62 -61.34 17.88 -1.85
CA LYS A 62 -60.75 17.22 -0.69
C LYS A 62 -59.27 17.13 -1.00
N ASP A 63 -58.48 18.02 -0.38
CA ASP A 63 -57.03 17.93 -0.46
C ASP A 63 -56.68 16.52 -0.02
N LYS A 64 -56.07 15.79 -0.94
CA LYS A 64 -55.53 14.47 -0.64
C LYS A 64 -54.53 14.73 0.46
N GLU A 65 -54.81 14.23 1.67
CA GLU A 65 -53.86 14.27 2.78
C GLU A 65 -52.51 13.88 2.22
N VAL A 66 -51.61 14.87 2.13
CA VAL A 66 -50.21 14.64 1.86
C VAL A 66 -49.74 13.96 3.13
N LYS A 67 -49.90 12.64 3.21
CA LYS A 67 -49.09 11.85 4.13
C LYS A 67 -47.67 12.33 3.88
N GLU A 68 -47.07 12.97 4.88
CA GLU A 68 -45.65 13.27 4.87
C GLU A 68 -44.98 11.98 4.44
N LYS A 69 -44.49 11.96 3.20
CA LYS A 69 -43.54 10.93 2.80
C LYS A 69 -42.29 11.36 3.53
N GLU A 70 -42.13 10.89 4.76
CA GLU A 70 -40.82 10.89 5.41
C GLU A 70 -39.86 10.39 4.33
N LEU A 71 -38.94 11.26 3.92
CA LEU A 71 -37.91 10.90 2.96
C LEU A 71 -37.09 9.81 3.64
N ARG A 72 -37.41 8.55 3.32
CA ARG A 72 -36.83 7.38 3.99
C ARG A 72 -35.30 7.44 3.96
N HIS A 73 -34.71 7.98 2.90
CA HIS A 73 -33.28 8.20 2.79
C HIS A 73 -32.94 9.68 2.92
N LEU A 74 -31.86 9.97 3.66
CA LEU A 74 -31.23 11.30 3.66
C LEU A 74 -30.70 11.63 2.26
N THR A 75 -30.53 12.92 1.95
CA THR A 75 -29.95 13.39 0.68
C THR A 75 -28.86 14.43 0.95
N GLY A 76 -28.01 14.70 -0.05
CA GLY A 76 -26.97 15.71 0.03
C GLY A 76 -25.92 15.45 1.13
N GLN A 77 -25.55 16.50 1.85
CA GLN A 77 -24.52 16.46 2.90
C GLN A 77 -24.93 15.62 4.11
N ALA A 78 -26.20 15.63 4.52
CA ALA A 78 -26.71 14.79 5.60
C ALA A 78 -26.53 13.29 5.30
N GLY A 79 -26.73 12.88 4.04
CA GLY A 79 -26.47 11.50 3.60
C GLY A 79 -24.98 11.14 3.56
N LYS A 80 -24.11 12.10 3.21
CA LYS A 80 -22.65 11.95 3.27
C LYS A 80 -22.18 11.76 4.73
N ASN A 81 -22.67 12.59 5.65
CA ASN A 81 -22.31 12.51 7.08
C ASN A 81 -22.73 11.17 7.68
N LEU A 82 -23.96 10.71 7.42
CA LEU A 82 -24.42 9.39 7.86
C LEU A 82 -23.53 8.25 7.32
N PHE A 83 -23.06 8.36 6.07
CA PHE A 83 -22.13 7.39 5.52
C PHE A 83 -20.76 7.39 6.23
N LEU A 84 -20.25 8.56 6.60
CA LEU A 84 -19.01 8.66 7.39
C LEU A 84 -19.18 8.05 8.79
N GLU A 85 -20.32 8.29 9.44
CA GLU A 85 -20.66 7.64 10.72
C GLU A 85 -20.71 6.11 10.59
N CYS A 86 -21.31 5.59 9.52
CA CYS A 86 -21.30 4.16 9.23
C CYS A 86 -19.86 3.63 9.08
N LEU A 87 -18.99 4.32 8.33
CA LEU A 87 -17.58 3.92 8.17
C LEU A 87 -16.82 3.96 9.50
N GLN A 88 -17.07 4.97 10.33
CA GLN A 88 -16.45 5.11 11.65
C GLN A 88 -16.87 3.98 12.59
N LEU A 89 -18.15 3.57 12.59
CA LEU A 89 -18.61 2.41 13.36
C LEU A 89 -17.93 1.13 12.89
N VAL A 90 -17.80 0.93 11.58
CA VAL A 90 -17.09 -0.23 11.02
C VAL A 90 -15.62 -0.23 11.45
N LEU A 91 -14.94 0.92 11.33
CA LEU A 91 -13.55 1.07 11.74
C LEU A 91 -13.38 0.77 13.24
N ARG A 92 -14.28 1.26 14.08
CA ARG A 92 -14.28 0.99 15.53
C ARG A 92 -14.45 -0.51 15.82
N GLN A 93 -15.36 -1.20 15.13
CA GLN A 93 -15.52 -2.65 15.28
C GLN A 93 -14.28 -3.44 14.83
N GLN A 94 -13.62 -2.99 13.76
CA GLN A 94 -12.36 -3.57 13.28
C GLN A 94 -11.24 -3.42 14.31
N LEU A 95 -11.07 -2.21 14.86
CA LEU A 95 -10.07 -1.91 15.88
C LEU A 95 -10.32 -2.70 17.16
N LEU A 96 -11.58 -2.76 17.62
CA LEU A 96 -11.97 -3.54 18.78
C LEU A 96 -11.58 -5.01 18.61
N TRP A 97 -11.83 -5.59 17.43
CA TRP A 97 -11.43 -6.95 17.11
C TRP A 97 -9.90 -7.12 17.10
N LEU A 98 -9.16 -6.16 16.52
CA LEU A 98 -7.70 -6.20 16.48
C LEU A 98 -7.08 -6.11 17.89
N VAL A 99 -7.62 -5.29 18.77
CA VAL A 99 -7.13 -5.15 20.14
C VAL A 99 -7.54 -6.35 21.00
N GLN A 100 -8.83 -6.67 21.06
CA GLN A 100 -9.36 -7.67 21.99
C GLN A 100 -9.11 -9.12 21.56
N ILE A 101 -9.26 -9.44 20.28
CA ILE A 101 -9.20 -10.83 19.79
C ILE A 101 -7.80 -11.15 19.26
N LYS A 102 -7.16 -10.22 18.55
CA LYS A 102 -5.80 -10.42 18.05
C LYS A 102 -4.72 -10.04 19.06
N GLY A 103 -5.03 -9.27 20.10
CA GLY A 103 -4.07 -8.87 21.12
C GLY A 103 -3.10 -7.78 20.63
N HIS A 104 -3.51 -6.93 19.70
CA HIS A 104 -2.73 -5.73 19.36
C HIS A 104 -2.74 -4.72 20.52
N ARG A 105 -1.75 -3.81 20.53
CA ARG A 105 -1.62 -2.77 21.55
C ARG A 105 -2.83 -1.83 21.53
N GLU A 106 -3.30 -1.41 22.70
CA GLU A 106 -4.44 -0.49 22.83
C GLU A 106 -4.18 0.88 22.18
N GLU A 107 -2.91 1.27 22.11
CA GLU A 107 -2.41 2.46 21.39
C GLU A 107 -2.86 2.48 19.92
N LEU A 108 -3.11 1.31 19.32
CA LEU A 108 -3.58 1.19 17.93
C LEU A 108 -4.91 1.91 17.72
N GLU A 109 -5.83 1.84 18.68
CA GLU A 109 -7.11 2.52 18.58
C GLU A 109 -6.91 4.04 18.55
N THR A 110 -6.02 4.55 19.40
CA THR A 110 -5.72 5.99 19.47
C THR A 110 -5.07 6.47 18.18
N VAL A 111 -4.04 5.77 17.68
CA VAL A 111 -3.35 6.14 16.44
C VAL A 111 -4.31 6.13 15.24
N VAL A 112 -5.14 5.10 15.11
CA VAL A 112 -6.06 5.00 13.97
C VAL A 112 -7.22 6.01 14.08
N ARG A 113 -7.66 6.35 15.30
CA ARG A 113 -8.61 7.45 15.52
C ARG A 113 -8.02 8.79 15.07
N ASP A 114 -6.79 9.10 15.46
CA ASP A 114 -6.15 10.35 15.09
C ASP A 114 -5.92 10.45 13.57
N LEU A 115 -5.57 9.32 12.93
CA LEU A 115 -5.51 9.21 11.47
C LEU A 115 -6.90 9.45 10.85
N TRP A 116 -7.95 8.80 11.35
CA TRP A 116 -9.31 8.99 10.85
C TRP A 116 -9.77 10.44 10.98
N ASP A 117 -9.50 11.10 12.10
CA ASP A 117 -9.82 12.50 12.32
C ASP A 117 -9.12 13.39 11.29
N LEU A 118 -7.81 13.18 11.05
CA LEU A 118 -7.09 13.86 9.98
C LEU A 118 -7.73 13.59 8.60
N ARG A 119 -8.12 12.35 8.32
CA ARG A 119 -8.74 11.97 7.04
C ARG A 119 -10.05 12.70 6.76
N ILE A 120 -10.86 12.97 7.79
CA ILE A 120 -12.22 13.56 7.64
C ILE A 120 -12.27 15.08 7.86
N ARG A 121 -11.20 15.73 8.32
CA ARG A 121 -11.15 17.19 8.57
C ARG A 121 -11.66 18.04 7.40
N GLY A 122 -11.29 17.68 6.17
CA GLY A 122 -11.73 18.39 4.96
C GLY A 122 -13.22 18.21 4.61
N SER A 123 -13.91 17.23 5.23
CA SER A 123 -15.34 16.97 4.98
C SER A 123 -16.26 17.99 5.65
N GLY A 124 -15.79 18.70 6.69
CA GLY A 124 -16.60 19.62 7.50
C GLY A 124 -16.61 21.06 7.00
N THR A 125 -15.63 21.48 6.19
CA THR A 125 -15.53 22.85 5.68
C THR A 125 -16.69 23.23 4.74
N LEU A 126 -17.37 22.25 4.15
CA LEU A 126 -18.61 22.47 3.38
C LEU A 126 -19.81 22.89 4.26
N LEU A 127 -19.73 22.71 5.60
CA LEU A 127 -20.79 23.10 6.53
C LEU A 127 -20.86 24.62 6.76
N ALA A 128 -19.70 25.30 6.72
CA ALA A 128 -19.62 26.74 7.00
C ALA A 128 -20.22 27.61 5.87
N GLU A 129 -20.18 27.11 4.64
CA GLU A 129 -20.73 27.79 3.45
C GLU A 129 -22.25 27.60 3.34
N GLU A 130 -22.80 26.49 3.84
CA GLU A 130 -24.25 26.24 3.83
C GLU A 130 -24.98 27.01 4.96
N GLU A 131 -24.36 27.20 6.12
CA GLU A 131 -24.96 27.99 7.23
C GLU A 131 -25.07 29.49 6.91
N THR A 132 -24.17 30.03 6.07
CA THR A 132 -24.22 31.43 5.61
C THR A 132 -25.32 31.68 4.56
N GLN A 133 -25.85 30.64 3.92
CA GLN A 133 -26.95 30.77 2.96
C GLN A 133 -28.35 30.62 3.58
N GLN A 134 -28.46 30.13 4.82
CA GLN A 134 -29.77 29.89 5.46
C GLN A 134 -30.22 30.97 6.45
N THR A 135 -29.41 32.00 6.71
CA THR A 135 -29.73 33.07 7.70
C THR A 135 -29.84 34.49 7.11
N GLY A 136 -29.77 34.67 5.79
CA GLY A 136 -29.87 35.98 5.14
C GLY A 136 -31.16 36.16 4.34
N ASP A 137 -32.22 36.67 4.98
CA ASP A 137 -33.31 37.37 4.28
C ASP A 137 -32.73 38.65 3.63
N GLY A 138 -32.50 38.62 2.32
CA GLY A 138 -31.80 39.70 1.62
C GLY A 138 -31.63 39.51 0.12
N LEU A 139 -32.72 39.77 -0.63
CA LEU A 139 -32.71 40.24 -2.02
C LEU A 139 -31.88 39.44 -3.04
N ALA A 140 -32.51 38.40 -3.61
CA ALA A 140 -32.06 37.77 -4.84
C ALA A 140 -32.02 38.80 -5.99
N THR A 141 -30.83 39.35 -6.26
CA THR A 141 -30.59 40.21 -7.42
C THR A 141 -30.29 39.30 -8.62
N PHE A 142 -31.33 39.07 -9.40
CA PHE A 142 -31.29 38.41 -10.69
C PHE A 142 -30.39 39.22 -11.64
N SER A 143 -29.22 38.69 -12.00
CA SER A 143 -28.40 39.28 -13.07
C SER A 143 -28.28 38.27 -14.21
N SER A 144 -29.06 38.54 -15.26
CA SER A 144 -29.06 37.82 -16.52
C SER A 144 -28.29 38.63 -17.56
N GLN A 145 -27.10 38.16 -17.94
CA GLN A 145 -26.55 38.41 -19.27
C GLN A 145 -25.59 37.28 -19.70
N PRO A 146 -25.58 36.89 -20.99
CA PRO A 146 -24.88 35.71 -21.47
C PRO A 146 -23.47 36.11 -21.96
N THR A 147 -22.45 35.34 -21.58
CA THR A 147 -21.12 35.49 -22.17
C THR A 147 -20.51 34.14 -22.48
N GLY A 148 -20.29 33.91 -23.78
CA GLY A 148 -19.09 33.26 -24.28
C GLY A 148 -19.00 31.75 -24.07
N THR A 149 -19.41 31.00 -25.09
CA THR A 149 -18.80 29.71 -25.39
C THR A 149 -17.31 29.91 -25.66
N GLU A 150 -16.46 29.66 -24.67
CA GLU A 150 -15.08 29.28 -24.89
C GLU A 150 -14.89 27.89 -24.29
N LYS A 151 -14.65 26.92 -25.18
CA LYS A 151 -14.18 25.59 -24.83
C LYS A 151 -12.77 25.77 -24.29
N ASP A 152 -12.64 25.80 -22.98
CA ASP A 152 -11.33 25.62 -22.35
C ASP A 152 -11.07 24.12 -22.26
N ASP A 153 -10.26 23.63 -23.21
CA ASP A 153 -9.63 22.32 -23.18
C ASP A 153 -8.63 22.30 -22.00
N THR A 154 -9.13 22.13 -20.78
CA THR A 154 -8.25 21.82 -19.64
C THR A 154 -7.65 20.43 -19.88
N PRO A 155 -6.31 20.29 -19.96
CA PRO A 155 -5.67 19.01 -20.19
C PRO A 155 -6.01 18.08 -19.02
N LYS A 156 -6.50 16.87 -19.34
CA LYS A 156 -6.71 15.78 -18.37
C LYS A 156 -5.43 15.57 -17.57
N THR A 157 -5.38 16.16 -16.38
CA THR A 157 -4.26 16.05 -15.46
C THR A 157 -4.07 14.58 -15.13
N GLN A 158 -2.88 14.08 -15.40
CA GLN A 158 -2.47 12.73 -15.09
C GLN A 158 -2.83 12.44 -13.63
N SER A 159 -3.62 11.38 -13.40
CA SER A 159 -4.11 10.96 -12.08
C SER A 159 -2.96 10.85 -11.08
N THR A 160 -2.68 11.91 -10.33
CA THR A 160 -1.77 11.88 -9.20
C THR A 160 -2.35 10.93 -8.16
N ARG A 161 -1.57 9.91 -7.76
CA ARG A 161 -1.98 8.93 -6.73
C ARG A 161 -2.32 9.60 -5.39
N ALA A 162 -1.74 10.76 -5.11
CA ALA A 162 -2.04 11.57 -3.94
C ALA A 162 -3.29 12.43 -4.17
N ARG A 163 -4.27 12.32 -3.26
CA ARG A 163 -5.50 13.13 -3.29
C ARG A 163 -5.39 14.29 -2.32
N SER A 164 -5.69 15.51 -2.78
CA SER A 164 -5.89 16.65 -1.88
C SER A 164 -7.21 16.51 -1.11
N TRP A 165 -7.16 16.82 0.18
CA TRP A 165 -8.30 16.90 1.10
C TRP A 165 -8.62 18.34 1.47
N ASN A 166 -7.88 19.32 0.92
CA ASN A 166 -8.21 20.72 1.08
C ASN A 166 -9.44 21.06 0.23
N PRO A 167 -10.44 21.74 0.80
CA PRO A 167 -11.64 22.14 0.08
C PRO A 167 -11.35 23.13 -1.06
N GLU A 168 -10.28 23.93 -0.93
CA GLU A 168 -9.86 24.91 -1.95
C GLU A 168 -9.32 24.26 -3.22
N ASP A 169 -8.56 23.17 -3.08
CA ASP A 169 -7.94 22.45 -4.20
C ASP A 169 -8.92 21.46 -4.86
N ASN A 170 -9.88 20.95 -4.09
CA ASN A 170 -10.83 19.96 -4.55
C ASN A 170 -12.24 20.21 -3.98
N PRO A 171 -13.12 20.90 -4.76
CA PRO A 171 -14.48 21.20 -4.31
C PRO A 171 -15.31 19.93 -4.09
N ASP A 172 -14.98 18.84 -4.78
CA ASP A 172 -15.56 17.52 -4.55
C ASP A 172 -14.66 16.70 -3.61
N TRP A 173 -14.78 16.97 -2.31
CA TRP A 173 -14.02 16.25 -1.28
C TRP A 173 -14.12 14.72 -1.46
N PRO A 174 -13.00 13.98 -1.54
CA PRO A 174 -13.01 12.58 -1.91
C PRO A 174 -13.51 11.71 -0.75
N VAL A 175 -14.73 11.19 -0.90
CA VAL A 175 -15.37 10.33 0.11
C VAL A 175 -14.57 9.03 0.34
N PRO A 176 -14.26 8.66 1.61
CA PRO A 176 -13.52 7.45 1.94
C PRO A 176 -14.24 6.18 1.48
N ARG A 177 -13.46 5.18 1.09
CA ARG A 177 -13.97 3.87 0.67
C ARG A 177 -13.91 2.87 1.81
N MET A 178 -14.73 1.82 1.76
CA MET A 178 -14.68 0.71 2.73
C MET A 178 -13.27 0.11 2.88
N ILE A 179 -12.53 -0.07 1.78
CA ILE A 179 -11.16 -0.59 1.81
C ILE A 179 -10.19 0.30 2.58
N GLU A 180 -10.46 1.60 2.66
CA GLU A 180 -9.62 2.55 3.39
C GLU A 180 -9.73 2.35 4.91
N THR A 181 -10.82 1.75 5.44
CA THR A 181 -10.93 1.39 6.87
C THR A 181 -9.87 0.38 7.28
N LEU A 182 -9.69 -0.68 6.49
CA LEU A 182 -8.61 -1.64 6.69
C LEU A 182 -7.24 -1.03 6.40
N ALA A 183 -7.13 -0.16 5.39
CA ALA A 183 -5.88 0.50 5.06
C ALA A 183 -5.38 1.39 6.23
N LEU A 184 -6.30 2.10 6.89
CA LEU A 184 -6.02 2.87 8.10
C LEU A 184 -5.56 1.96 9.25
N CYS A 185 -6.20 0.81 9.45
CA CYS A 185 -5.75 -0.16 10.43
C CYS A 185 -4.32 -0.64 10.15
N TYR A 186 -3.98 -0.90 8.89
CA TYR A 186 -2.62 -1.27 8.49
C TYR A 186 -1.61 -0.14 8.74
N LEU A 187 -1.94 1.11 8.38
CA LEU A 187 -1.08 2.26 8.63
C LEU A 187 -0.86 2.51 10.13
N GLY A 188 -1.88 2.30 10.96
CA GLY A 188 -1.75 2.32 12.42
C GLY A 188 -0.80 1.23 12.93
N CYS A 189 -0.94 0.00 12.43
CA CYS A 189 0.00 -1.08 12.74
C CYS A 189 1.43 -0.74 12.31
N LEU A 190 1.61 -0.11 11.15
CA LEU A 190 2.90 0.31 10.63
C LEU A 190 3.56 1.38 11.51
N LEU A 191 2.80 2.40 11.93
CA LEU A 191 3.28 3.44 12.85
C LEU A 191 3.71 2.85 14.20
N LEU A 192 2.94 1.88 14.70
CA LEU A 192 3.23 1.15 15.92
C LEU A 192 4.19 -0.04 15.70
N ARG A 193 4.81 -0.21 14.55
CA ARG A 193 5.78 -1.32 14.31
C ARG A 193 5.22 -2.72 14.68
N ILE A 194 3.90 -2.90 14.58
CA ILE A 194 3.24 -4.19 14.82
C ILE A 194 3.43 -5.03 13.55
N PRO A 195 3.95 -6.27 13.64
CA PRO A 195 4.23 -7.10 12.47
C PRO A 195 2.96 -7.75 11.91
N THR A 196 2.04 -6.92 11.42
CA THR A 196 0.80 -7.35 10.75
C THR A 196 0.97 -7.14 9.26
N THR A 197 0.81 -8.21 8.47
CA THR A 197 0.98 -8.11 7.01
C THR A 197 -0.31 -7.72 6.30
N ILE A 198 -0.20 -7.10 5.12
CA ILE A 198 -1.36 -6.82 4.25
C ILE A 198 -2.08 -8.12 3.88
N GLY A 199 -1.33 -9.22 3.68
CA GLY A 199 -1.87 -10.54 3.37
C GLY A 199 -2.75 -11.09 4.48
N GLU A 200 -2.34 -10.93 5.74
CA GLU A 200 -3.12 -11.32 6.90
C GLU A 200 -4.43 -10.54 7.02
N LEU A 201 -4.38 -9.21 6.88
CA LEU A 201 -5.59 -8.37 6.90
C LEU A 201 -6.57 -8.79 5.79
N CYS A 202 -6.05 -9.05 4.58
CA CYS A 202 -6.85 -9.58 3.47
C CYS A 202 -7.47 -10.94 3.82
N ALA A 203 -6.69 -11.85 4.41
CA ALA A 203 -7.15 -13.16 4.81
C ALA A 203 -8.23 -13.08 5.90
N TRP A 204 -8.06 -12.24 6.92
CA TRP A 204 -9.03 -12.04 8.00
C TRP A 204 -10.34 -11.43 7.46
N ALA A 205 -10.24 -10.47 6.54
CA ALA A 205 -11.39 -9.86 5.89
C ALA A 205 -12.15 -10.88 5.03
N ASN A 206 -11.43 -11.69 4.25
CA ASN A 206 -12.05 -12.66 3.35
C ASN A 206 -12.66 -13.87 4.08
N SER A 207 -12.03 -14.31 5.17
CA SER A 207 -12.50 -15.40 6.04
C SER A 207 -13.61 -14.99 7.01
N ARG A 208 -14.03 -13.71 7.01
CA ARG A 208 -15.05 -13.14 7.91
C ARG A 208 -14.65 -13.18 9.40
N ARG A 209 -13.34 -13.14 9.68
CA ARG A 209 -12.83 -13.05 11.05
C ARG A 209 -12.90 -11.61 11.57
N ILE A 210 -12.40 -10.67 10.77
CA ILE A 210 -12.51 -9.24 11.06
C ILE A 210 -13.83 -8.68 10.47
N PRO A 211 -14.54 -7.76 11.15
CA PRO A 211 -15.73 -7.11 10.62
C PRO A 211 -15.44 -6.33 9.32
N TYR A 212 -15.80 -6.91 8.17
CA TYR A 212 -15.61 -6.27 6.86
C TYR A 212 -16.70 -6.66 5.86
N LYS A 213 -16.85 -7.95 5.54
CA LYS A 213 -17.81 -8.42 4.53
C LYS A 213 -19.28 -8.25 4.93
N ARG A 214 -19.59 -8.38 6.23
CA ARG A 214 -20.96 -8.25 6.78
C ARG A 214 -21.22 -6.94 7.50
N SER A 215 -20.25 -6.02 7.47
CA SER A 215 -20.28 -4.72 8.14
C SER A 215 -21.61 -3.97 7.98
N TYR A 216 -22.23 -3.98 6.80
CA TYR A 216 -23.54 -3.35 6.59
C TYR A 216 -24.65 -3.88 7.51
N TYR A 217 -24.71 -5.20 7.74
CA TYR A 217 -25.75 -5.83 8.56
C TYR A 217 -25.48 -5.71 10.06
N ASP A 218 -24.24 -5.40 10.42
CA ASP A 218 -23.82 -5.18 11.81
C ASP A 218 -24.08 -3.72 12.25
N LEU A 219 -24.61 -2.86 11.36
CA LEU A 219 -24.99 -1.47 11.65
C LEU A 219 -26.40 -1.39 12.27
N PRO A 220 -26.69 -0.35 13.08
CA PRO A 220 -28.04 -0.11 13.60
C PRO A 220 -29.09 0.03 12.50
N GLU A 221 -30.30 -0.51 12.70
CA GLU A 221 -31.39 -0.48 11.72
C GLU A 221 -31.76 0.95 11.28
N GLU A 222 -31.75 1.91 12.22
CA GLU A 222 -32.01 3.32 11.94
C GLU A 222 -31.05 3.92 10.90
N MET A 223 -29.76 3.54 10.96
CA MET A 223 -28.76 4.00 10.00
C MET A 223 -28.94 3.30 8.65
N GLN A 224 -29.29 2.01 8.66
CA GLN A 224 -29.53 1.25 7.42
C GLN A 224 -30.71 1.81 6.63
N ASP A 225 -31.79 2.16 7.32
CA ASP A 225 -33.02 2.66 6.70
C ASP A 225 -32.86 4.07 6.14
N ARG A 226 -32.03 4.90 6.78
CA ARG A 226 -31.80 6.30 6.39
C ARG A 226 -30.70 6.49 5.36
N LEU A 227 -29.90 5.46 5.08
CA LEU A 227 -28.73 5.56 4.22
C LEU A 227 -29.11 5.69 2.73
N PRO A 228 -28.52 6.65 1.97
CA PRO A 228 -28.72 6.73 0.53
C PRO A 228 -28.32 5.45 -0.20
N SER A 229 -29.08 5.10 -1.24
CA SER A 229 -28.89 3.84 -1.99
C SER A 229 -27.50 3.66 -2.61
N ALA A 230 -26.82 4.76 -2.97
CA ALA A 230 -25.45 4.74 -3.49
C ALA A 230 -24.45 4.27 -2.41
N TYR A 231 -24.57 4.81 -1.19
CA TYR A 231 -23.74 4.44 -0.05
C TYR A 231 -24.06 3.04 0.48
N THR A 232 -25.34 2.66 0.48
CA THR A 232 -25.76 1.27 0.76
C THR A 232 -25.11 0.28 -0.20
N ARG A 233 -24.98 0.63 -1.49
CA ARG A 233 -24.27 -0.21 -2.47
C ARG A 233 -22.77 -0.28 -2.19
N ALA A 234 -22.16 0.83 -1.78
CA ALA A 234 -20.75 0.90 -1.43
C ALA A 234 -20.42 0.04 -0.19
N LEU A 235 -21.23 0.11 0.87
CA LEU A 235 -21.08 -0.73 2.09
C LEU A 235 -21.32 -2.22 1.80
N LYS A 236 -22.21 -2.55 0.87
CA LYS A 236 -22.50 -3.94 0.45
C LYS A 236 -21.49 -4.51 -0.56
N LEU A 237 -20.60 -3.68 -1.11
CA LEU A 237 -19.62 -4.13 -2.11
C LEU A 237 -18.70 -5.25 -1.59
N PRO A 238 -18.12 -5.16 -0.38
CA PRO A 238 -17.26 -6.22 0.19
C PRO A 238 -17.95 -7.58 0.36
N LEU A 239 -19.30 -7.62 0.43
CA LEU A 239 -20.04 -8.88 0.52
C LEU A 239 -19.96 -9.68 -0.78
N ARG A 240 -19.86 -9.00 -1.92
CA ARG A 240 -19.96 -9.58 -3.27
C ARG A 240 -18.60 -9.93 -3.87
N SER A 241 -17.55 -9.23 -3.47
CA SER A 241 -16.20 -9.44 -3.98
C SER A 241 -15.23 -9.88 -2.89
N SER A 242 -14.27 -10.71 -3.27
CA SER A 242 -13.12 -11.01 -2.41
C SER A 242 -12.15 -9.83 -2.44
N LEU A 243 -11.61 -9.45 -1.28
CA LEU A 243 -10.59 -8.42 -1.20
C LEU A 243 -9.28 -8.99 -1.78
N ARG A 244 -8.76 -8.38 -2.85
CA ARG A 244 -7.48 -8.76 -3.45
C ARG A 244 -6.35 -7.97 -2.78
N GLY A 245 -5.22 -8.64 -2.56
CA GLY A 245 -4.04 -8.01 -1.95
C GLY A 245 -3.55 -6.79 -2.72
N ILE A 246 -3.63 -6.80 -4.05
CA ILE A 246 -3.22 -5.66 -4.90
C ILE A 246 -4.11 -4.43 -4.67
N ASP A 247 -5.42 -4.61 -4.52
CA ASP A 247 -6.36 -3.50 -4.30
C ASP A 247 -6.11 -2.88 -2.92
N MET A 248 -5.82 -3.72 -1.92
CA MET A 248 -5.47 -3.30 -0.57
C MET A 248 -4.12 -2.56 -0.53
N HIS A 249 -3.11 -3.07 -1.22
CA HIS A 249 -1.80 -2.42 -1.30
C HIS A 249 -1.91 -1.04 -1.98
N ASN A 250 -2.65 -0.95 -3.08
CA ASN A 250 -2.93 0.33 -3.74
C ASN A 250 -3.68 1.29 -2.81
N ALA A 251 -4.70 0.82 -2.08
CA ALA A 251 -5.41 1.66 -1.12
C ALA A 251 -4.51 2.20 -0.01
N VAL A 252 -3.60 1.37 0.53
CA VAL A 252 -2.60 1.79 1.53
C VAL A 252 -1.65 2.83 0.95
N LEU A 253 -1.12 2.60 -0.26
CA LEU A 253 -0.21 3.53 -0.93
C LEU A 253 -0.89 4.87 -1.23
N ASP A 254 -2.08 4.85 -1.85
CA ASP A 254 -2.85 6.05 -2.17
C ASP A 254 -3.13 6.86 -0.89
N LEU A 255 -3.49 6.18 0.19
CA LEU A 255 -3.76 6.79 1.48
C LEU A 255 -2.49 7.40 2.11
N ALA A 256 -1.37 6.67 2.11
CA ALA A 256 -0.09 7.16 2.62
C ALA A 256 0.41 8.38 1.83
N LEU A 257 0.31 8.33 0.50
CA LEU A 257 0.65 9.47 -0.38
C LEU A 257 -0.28 10.66 -0.13
N SER A 258 -1.56 10.42 0.12
CA SER A 258 -2.50 11.48 0.46
C SER A 258 -2.17 12.10 1.82
N TYR A 259 -1.84 11.32 2.85
CA TYR A 259 -1.38 11.86 4.14
C TYR A 259 -0.09 12.69 4.02
N HIS A 260 0.85 12.23 3.19
CA HIS A 260 2.08 12.97 2.93
C HIS A 260 1.80 14.30 2.22
N HIS A 261 0.94 14.28 1.20
CA HIS A 261 0.58 15.48 0.45
C HIS A 261 -0.16 16.52 1.29
N ASN A 262 -1.11 16.10 2.13
CA ASN A 262 -1.94 17.02 2.92
C ASN A 262 -1.26 17.50 4.21
N TYR A 263 -0.47 16.65 4.88
CA TYR A 263 0.05 16.94 6.22
C TYR A 263 1.57 16.77 6.34
N GLY A 264 2.28 16.42 5.27
CA GLY A 264 3.72 16.12 5.34
C GLY A 264 4.04 14.87 6.16
N MET A 265 3.04 14.04 6.50
CA MET A 265 3.24 12.85 7.33
C MET A 265 4.10 11.82 6.60
N ILE A 266 5.13 11.32 7.28
CA ILE A 266 6.03 10.28 6.75
C ILE A 266 5.77 8.99 7.53
N PHE A 267 5.37 7.94 6.82
CA PHE A 267 5.24 6.62 7.41
C PHE A 267 6.61 5.93 7.51
N PRO A 268 6.91 5.23 8.61
CA PRO A 268 8.16 4.49 8.74
C PRO A 268 8.26 3.38 7.72
N ALA A 269 9.50 3.02 7.35
CA ALA A 269 9.76 1.82 6.56
C ALA A 269 9.20 0.58 7.27
N ILE A 270 8.84 -0.43 6.47
CA ILE A 270 8.38 -1.72 6.98
C ILE A 270 9.46 -2.25 7.94
N SER A 271 9.02 -2.72 9.10
CA SER A 271 9.95 -3.20 10.12
C SER A 271 10.50 -4.56 9.67
N ASP A 272 11.70 -4.56 9.10
CA ASP A 272 12.29 -5.75 8.51
C ASP A 272 12.39 -6.90 9.53
N THR A 273 12.96 -6.63 10.72
CA THR A 273 13.19 -7.67 11.74
C THR A 273 11.92 -8.38 12.22
N PRO A 274 10.88 -7.71 12.75
CA PRO A 274 9.69 -8.41 13.24
C PRO A 274 8.83 -8.97 12.09
N THR A 275 8.85 -8.36 10.90
CA THR A 275 8.12 -8.86 9.72
C THR A 275 8.76 -10.14 9.19
N ILE A 276 10.09 -10.19 9.12
CA ILE A 276 10.80 -11.40 8.73
C ILE A 276 10.54 -12.49 9.77
N VAL A 277 10.73 -12.24 11.07
CA VAL A 277 10.43 -13.22 12.13
C VAL A 277 8.98 -13.72 12.04
N HIS A 278 8.04 -12.83 11.74
CA HIS A 278 6.64 -13.21 11.51
C HIS A 278 6.48 -14.15 10.30
N PHE A 279 7.12 -13.86 9.17
CA PHE A 279 7.13 -14.76 8.01
C PHE A 279 7.84 -16.10 8.30
N VAL A 280 8.95 -16.07 9.04
CA VAL A 280 9.67 -17.29 9.47
C VAL A 280 8.74 -18.19 10.27
N ARG A 281 8.03 -17.62 11.26
CA ARG A 281 7.04 -18.36 12.07
C ARG A 281 5.87 -18.89 11.22
N GLN A 282 5.35 -18.08 10.30
CA GLN A 282 4.22 -18.50 9.45
C GLN A 282 4.60 -19.61 8.47
N LEU A 283 5.83 -19.58 7.94
CA LEU A 283 6.34 -20.57 6.99
C LEU A 283 7.01 -21.75 7.69
N THR A 284 6.99 -21.80 9.04
CA THR A 284 7.69 -22.82 9.85
C THR A 284 9.15 -23.00 9.47
N LEU A 285 9.77 -21.91 8.99
CA LEU A 285 11.17 -21.90 8.60
C LEU A 285 12.04 -21.85 9.87
N PRO A 286 13.30 -22.35 9.82
CA PRO A 286 14.24 -22.25 10.94
C PRO A 286 14.26 -20.84 11.54
N ASP A 287 14.22 -20.73 12.87
CA ASP A 287 14.04 -19.48 13.65
C ASP A 287 15.10 -18.38 13.42
N TYR A 288 16.08 -18.61 12.54
CA TYR A 288 17.20 -17.73 12.25
C TYR A 288 17.01 -17.05 10.89
N PRO A 289 16.52 -15.79 10.85
CA PRO A 289 16.27 -15.08 9.61
C PRO A 289 17.54 -14.86 8.77
N GLU A 290 18.71 -14.80 9.40
CA GLU A 290 20.01 -14.69 8.73
C GLU A 290 20.32 -15.96 7.91
N ILE A 291 20.04 -17.13 8.48
CA ILE A 291 20.22 -18.42 7.79
C ILE A 291 19.29 -18.50 6.58
N LEU A 292 18.06 -17.99 6.72
CA LEU A 292 17.09 -17.97 5.63
C LEU A 292 17.48 -17.01 4.52
N LEU A 293 17.92 -15.80 4.87
CA LEU A 293 18.42 -14.84 3.89
C LEU A 293 19.61 -15.42 3.12
N MET A 294 20.58 -16.02 3.82
CA MET A 294 21.72 -16.67 3.15
C MET A 294 21.28 -17.87 2.31
N SER A 295 20.35 -18.69 2.79
CA SER A 295 19.80 -19.81 2.01
C SER A 295 19.08 -19.32 0.75
N ALA A 296 18.31 -18.23 0.84
CA ALA A 296 17.61 -17.63 -0.28
C ALA A 296 18.59 -17.02 -1.28
N ILE A 297 19.66 -16.36 -0.81
CA ILE A 297 20.74 -15.83 -1.67
C ILE A 297 21.43 -16.97 -2.40
N VAL A 298 21.78 -18.06 -1.71
CA VAL A 298 22.45 -19.22 -2.34
C VAL A 298 21.52 -19.92 -3.35
N VAL A 299 20.23 -20.08 -3.03
CA VAL A 299 19.24 -20.64 -3.95
C VAL A 299 19.03 -19.71 -5.16
N ALA A 300 18.89 -18.40 -4.96
CA ALA A 300 18.76 -17.43 -6.04
C ALA A 300 20.00 -17.42 -6.93
N ALA A 301 21.21 -17.45 -6.34
CA ALA A 301 22.46 -17.53 -7.07
C ALA A 301 22.52 -18.79 -7.95
N LYS A 302 22.11 -19.94 -7.41
CA LYS A 302 22.04 -21.21 -8.17
C LYS A 302 20.99 -21.20 -9.28
N LEU A 303 19.83 -20.58 -9.04
CA LEU A 303 18.75 -20.46 -10.03
C LEU A 303 19.13 -19.50 -11.17
N CYS A 304 19.79 -18.40 -10.85
CA CYS A 304 20.28 -17.44 -11.84
C CYS A 304 21.50 -17.97 -12.59
N PHE A 305 22.40 -18.69 -11.90
CA PHE A 305 23.66 -19.19 -12.42
C PHE A 305 23.94 -20.59 -11.83
N PRO A 306 23.61 -21.69 -12.52
CA PRO A 306 23.89 -23.03 -12.02
C PRO A 306 25.39 -23.27 -11.97
N LEU A 307 25.79 -24.19 -11.10
CA LEU A 307 27.18 -24.56 -10.89
C LEU A 307 27.70 -25.57 -11.93
N GLY A 308 26.80 -26.19 -12.70
CA GLY A 308 27.12 -27.22 -13.70
C GLY A 308 27.53 -26.66 -15.06
N GLN A 309 27.95 -27.57 -15.97
CA GLN A 309 28.53 -27.24 -17.28
C GLN A 309 27.52 -26.70 -18.34
N HIS A 310 26.21 -26.71 -18.05
CA HIS A 310 25.16 -26.27 -18.97
C HIS A 310 24.32 -25.13 -18.37
N ALA A 311 24.22 -24.01 -19.08
CA ALA A 311 23.68 -22.74 -18.57
C ALA A 311 22.16 -22.59 -18.83
N PRO A 312 21.34 -22.10 -17.88
CA PRO A 312 20.31 -21.14 -18.15
C PRO A 312 20.95 -19.78 -18.41
N PHE A 313 20.45 -19.16 -19.47
CA PHE A 313 20.75 -17.80 -19.86
C PHE A 313 19.80 -16.89 -19.07
N LEU A 314 20.34 -15.90 -18.34
CA LEU A 314 19.50 -14.76 -17.96
C LEU A 314 19.28 -13.94 -19.24
N ARG A 315 18.13 -14.16 -19.89
CA ARG A 315 17.68 -13.36 -21.01
C ARG A 315 16.94 -12.15 -20.44
N ALA A 316 17.52 -10.97 -20.60
CA ALA A 316 16.82 -9.74 -20.26
C ALA A 316 15.56 -9.64 -21.14
N ALA A 317 14.39 -9.42 -20.53
CA ALA A 317 13.09 -9.46 -21.21
C ALA A 317 12.96 -8.45 -22.39
N SER A 318 13.89 -7.50 -22.50
CA SER A 318 13.92 -6.44 -23.50
C SER A 318 15.10 -6.49 -24.47
N THR A 319 16.13 -7.30 -24.22
CA THR A 319 17.36 -7.34 -25.05
C THR A 319 17.79 -8.77 -25.31
N GLU A 320 18.25 -9.07 -26.53
CA GLU A 320 18.90 -10.34 -26.94
C GLU A 320 20.31 -10.49 -26.31
N GLN A 321 20.48 -9.97 -25.10
CA GLN A 321 21.70 -10.08 -24.34
C GLN A 321 21.61 -11.32 -23.47
N SER A 322 22.62 -12.18 -23.58
CA SER A 322 22.80 -13.31 -22.70
C SER A 322 23.88 -12.97 -21.67
N VAL A 323 23.53 -13.09 -20.38
CA VAL A 323 24.47 -12.92 -19.28
C VAL A 323 24.88 -14.31 -18.79
N LYS A 324 26.18 -14.60 -18.83
CA LYS A 324 26.78 -15.85 -18.31
C LYS A 324 27.74 -15.52 -17.17
N PHE A 325 27.71 -16.33 -16.13
CA PHE A 325 28.63 -16.24 -15.00
C PHE A 325 29.64 -17.39 -15.06
N ASP A 326 30.94 -17.07 -14.98
CA ASP A 326 32.03 -18.05 -14.93
C ASP A 326 32.48 -18.31 -13.49
N TRP A 327 32.03 -19.44 -12.95
CA TRP A 327 32.35 -19.89 -11.59
C TRP A 327 33.83 -20.21 -11.39
N ILE A 328 34.59 -20.55 -12.44
CA ILE A 328 36.02 -20.85 -12.32
C ILE A 328 36.81 -19.55 -12.11
N THR A 329 36.48 -18.51 -12.87
CA THR A 329 37.07 -17.17 -12.71
C THR A 329 36.73 -16.58 -11.34
N TRP A 330 35.48 -16.76 -10.90
CA TRP A 330 35.08 -16.37 -9.53
C TRP A 330 35.86 -17.14 -8.45
N LEU A 331 36.02 -18.47 -8.58
CA LEU A 331 36.72 -19.29 -7.58
C LEU A 331 38.17 -18.85 -7.40
N LYS A 332 38.88 -18.56 -8.50
CA LYS A 332 40.26 -18.05 -8.45
C LYS A 332 40.34 -16.72 -7.73
N GLY A 333 39.49 -15.75 -8.11
CA GLY A 333 39.47 -14.44 -7.45
C GLY A 333 39.05 -14.52 -5.98
N ALA A 334 38.13 -15.44 -5.63
CA ALA A 334 37.72 -15.67 -4.25
C ALA A 334 38.84 -16.29 -3.41
N GLN A 335 39.59 -17.25 -3.96
CA GLN A 335 40.76 -17.83 -3.30
C GLN A 335 41.86 -16.79 -3.07
N GLU A 336 42.15 -15.94 -4.05
CA GLU A 336 43.11 -14.84 -3.90
C GLU A 336 42.72 -13.86 -2.77
N LEU A 337 41.43 -13.57 -2.60
CA LEU A 337 40.95 -12.75 -1.48
C LEU A 337 41.04 -13.45 -0.12
N ILE A 338 40.72 -14.74 -0.08
CA ILE A 338 40.84 -15.54 1.14
C ILE A 338 42.31 -15.66 1.54
N GLU A 339 43.21 -15.95 0.60
CA GLU A 339 44.65 -15.99 0.83
C GLU A 339 45.20 -14.63 1.27
N ALA A 340 44.76 -13.52 0.65
CA ALA A 340 45.16 -12.18 1.05
C ALA A 340 44.63 -11.74 2.42
N SER A 341 43.53 -12.34 2.90
CA SER A 341 43.01 -12.11 4.27
C SER A 341 43.61 -13.07 5.29
N GLN A 342 44.09 -14.24 4.85
CA GLN A 342 44.74 -15.25 5.67
C GLN A 342 46.26 -15.14 5.70
N THR A 343 46.90 -14.32 4.85
CA THR A 343 48.31 -13.95 5.05
C THR A 343 48.38 -13.29 6.43
N PRO A 344 48.93 -14.00 7.43
CA PRO A 344 49.09 -13.40 8.73
C PRO A 344 50.11 -12.30 8.51
N GLY A 345 49.73 -11.05 8.81
CA GLY A 345 50.72 -10.21 9.46
C GLY A 345 51.22 -11.05 10.64
N LYS A 346 52.42 -11.62 10.50
CA LYS A 346 53.10 -12.34 11.56
C LYS A 346 53.39 -11.27 12.62
N GLU A 347 52.42 -10.98 13.47
CA GLU A 347 52.71 -10.45 14.80
C GLU A 347 53.09 -11.68 15.62
N PRO A 348 54.39 -11.96 15.83
CA PRO A 348 54.78 -12.96 16.81
C PRO A 348 54.21 -12.54 18.17
N SER A 349 53.26 -13.31 18.68
CA SER A 349 52.84 -13.18 20.08
C SER A 349 54.03 -13.56 20.96
N PHE A 350 54.65 -12.55 21.56
CA PHE A 350 55.84 -12.70 22.40
C PHE A 350 55.51 -13.00 23.88
N ASP A 351 54.22 -13.14 24.22
CA ASP A 351 53.73 -13.27 25.60
C ASP A 351 54.19 -14.57 26.30
N GLN A 352 54.72 -15.53 25.55
CA GLN A 352 55.17 -16.84 26.04
C GLN A 352 56.60 -17.21 25.63
N ALA A 353 57.44 -16.23 25.25
CA ALA A 353 58.82 -16.51 24.86
C ALA A 353 59.62 -17.10 26.04
N THR A 354 60.21 -18.28 25.86
CA THR A 354 61.11 -18.91 26.84
C THR A 354 62.52 -18.33 26.73
N ALA A 355 63.30 -18.34 27.82
CA ALA A 355 64.65 -17.75 27.87
C ALA A 355 65.58 -18.26 26.75
N ASP A 356 65.50 -19.56 26.43
CA ASP A 356 66.29 -20.17 25.34
C ASP A 356 65.89 -19.62 23.96
N GLN A 357 64.60 -19.33 23.76
CA GLN A 357 64.10 -18.78 22.50
C GLN A 357 64.57 -17.35 22.29
N VAL A 358 64.54 -16.51 23.34
CA VAL A 358 65.03 -15.13 23.29
C VAL A 358 66.53 -15.06 22.93
N THR A 359 67.34 -16.00 23.44
CA THR A 359 68.77 -16.06 23.10
C THR A 359 69.07 -16.55 21.68
N SER A 360 68.08 -17.13 21.00
CA SER A 360 68.21 -17.68 19.64
C SER A 360 67.60 -16.79 18.54
N MET A 361 66.95 -15.68 18.93
CA MET A 361 66.31 -14.74 18.01
C MET A 361 67.33 -13.97 17.17
N THR A 362 66.93 -13.62 15.95
CA THR A 362 67.70 -12.72 15.09
C THR A 362 67.63 -11.28 15.61
N THR A 363 68.54 -10.42 15.17
CA THR A 363 68.62 -9.01 15.60
C THR A 363 67.30 -8.26 15.39
N GLU A 364 66.65 -8.49 14.25
CA GLU A 364 65.38 -7.87 13.88
C GLU A 364 64.20 -8.42 14.71
N GLU A 365 64.22 -9.71 15.06
CA GLU A 365 63.22 -10.32 15.94
C GLU A 365 63.38 -9.88 17.40
N LEU A 366 64.63 -9.69 17.84
CA LEU A 366 64.95 -9.11 19.16
C LEU A 366 64.46 -7.68 19.28
N ASP A 367 64.66 -6.85 18.25
CA ASP A 367 64.17 -5.46 18.24
C ASP A 367 62.64 -5.40 18.34
N GLN A 368 61.93 -6.30 17.64
CA GLN A 368 60.46 -6.44 17.75
C GLN A 368 60.02 -6.93 19.13
N TYR A 369 60.74 -7.87 19.73
CA TYR A 369 60.50 -8.36 21.09
C TYR A 369 60.65 -7.25 22.13
N PHE A 370 61.72 -6.45 22.05
CA PHE A 370 61.93 -5.32 22.96
C PHE A 370 60.90 -4.20 22.78
N ALA A 371 60.44 -3.96 21.55
CA ALA A 371 59.36 -3.01 21.29
C ALA A 371 58.03 -3.46 21.94
N HIS A 372 57.73 -4.76 21.92
CA HIS A 372 56.57 -5.35 22.61
C HIS A 372 56.65 -5.25 24.13
N ILE A 373 57.83 -5.50 24.71
CA ILE A 373 58.05 -5.31 26.15
C ILE A 373 57.91 -3.82 26.52
N ALA A 374 58.47 -2.92 25.73
CA ALA A 374 58.37 -1.48 25.97
C ALA A 374 56.91 -0.97 25.90
N SER A 375 56.05 -1.59 25.09
CA SER A 375 54.63 -1.22 24.98
C SER A 375 53.78 -1.73 26.16
N THR A 376 54.20 -2.82 26.80
CA THR A 376 53.52 -3.42 27.96
C THR A 376 53.95 -2.80 29.31
N ILE A 377 55.04 -2.03 29.34
CA ILE A 377 55.48 -1.30 30.54
C ILE A 377 54.60 -0.06 30.77
N ASP A 378 53.88 -0.04 31.90
CA ASP A 378 52.96 1.03 32.29
C ASP A 378 53.72 2.36 32.51
N ARG A 379 53.35 3.42 31.75
CA ARG A 379 53.98 4.76 31.79
C ARG A 379 53.67 5.56 33.06
N LYS A 380 53.11 4.94 34.10
CA LYS A 380 52.64 5.62 35.32
C LYS A 380 53.76 6.07 36.27
N ASN A 381 54.99 5.58 36.11
CA ASN A 381 56.12 5.96 36.96
C ASN A 381 57.03 6.98 36.28
N ASP A 382 56.52 8.19 36.05
CA ASP A 382 57.29 9.33 35.53
C ASP A 382 58.04 10.01 36.70
N SER A 383 59.07 9.34 37.21
CA SER A 383 59.92 9.84 38.30
C SER A 383 61.09 10.67 37.76
N GLU A 384 61.68 11.54 38.59
CA GLU A 384 62.86 12.32 38.13
C GLU A 384 64.07 11.44 37.79
N ILE A 385 64.11 10.21 38.32
CA ILE A 385 65.16 9.22 38.08
C ILE A 385 65.03 8.62 36.67
N THR A 386 63.81 8.42 36.17
CA THR A 386 63.58 7.87 34.81
C THR A 386 63.92 8.88 33.70
N ARG A 387 64.16 10.16 34.03
CA ARG A 387 64.69 11.16 33.08
C ARG A 387 66.17 10.98 32.75
N PHE A 388 66.95 10.31 33.60
CA PHE A 388 68.37 10.05 33.35
C PHE A 388 68.58 8.89 32.37
N PHE A 389 67.57 8.03 32.18
CA PHE A 389 67.53 6.97 31.18
C PHE A 389 66.26 7.11 30.34
N PRO A 390 66.23 8.03 29.36
CA PRO A 390 65.07 8.21 28.51
C PRO A 390 64.73 6.89 27.82
N SER A 391 63.53 6.36 28.06
CA SER A 391 63.02 5.26 27.25
C SER A 391 62.91 5.78 25.81
N GLU A 392 63.74 5.25 24.92
CA GLU A 392 63.66 5.56 23.50
C GLU A 392 62.23 5.22 23.06
N LYS A 393 61.50 6.20 22.50
CA LYS A 393 60.17 5.92 21.96
C LYS A 393 60.39 4.90 20.86
N ALA A 394 59.93 3.67 21.06
CA ALA A 394 59.83 2.71 19.99
C ALA A 394 59.20 3.43 18.79
N PRO A 395 59.76 3.30 17.57
CA PRO A 395 59.10 3.83 16.39
C PRO A 395 57.64 3.37 16.47
N PRO A 396 56.67 4.26 16.16
CA PRO A 396 55.27 3.86 16.19
C PRO A 396 55.17 2.53 15.45
N PRO A 397 54.51 1.50 16.01
CA PRO A 397 54.33 0.24 15.32
C PRO A 397 53.90 0.62 13.90
N GLU A 398 54.59 0.09 12.89
CA GLU A 398 54.16 0.28 11.50
C GLU A 398 52.66 0.06 11.52
N ALA A 399 51.91 1.12 11.17
CA ALA A 399 50.48 1.17 11.38
C ALA A 399 49.92 -0.19 10.95
N PRO A 400 49.10 -0.87 11.79
CA PRO A 400 48.62 -2.21 11.49
C PRO A 400 48.21 -2.20 10.03
N THR A 401 48.89 -3.03 9.22
CA THR A 401 48.79 -3.02 7.76
C THR A 401 47.34 -2.82 7.42
N ARG A 402 46.99 -1.60 6.95
CA ARG A 402 45.63 -1.06 6.95
C ARG A 402 44.66 -2.21 6.79
N GLU A 403 43.91 -2.57 7.84
CA GLU A 403 42.77 -3.48 7.70
C GLU A 403 42.07 -3.04 6.43
N SER A 404 42.01 -3.91 5.42
CA SER A 404 41.55 -3.50 4.11
C SER A 404 40.16 -2.91 4.32
N THR A 405 40.07 -1.58 4.18
CA THR A 405 38.82 -0.86 4.48
C THR A 405 37.70 -1.54 3.71
N GLU A 406 36.49 -1.61 4.27
CA GLU A 406 35.34 -2.24 3.60
C GLU A 406 35.20 -1.77 2.13
N GLN A 407 35.60 -0.53 1.85
CA GLN A 407 35.66 0.08 0.51
C GLN A 407 36.69 -0.56 -0.43
N ASP A 408 37.87 -0.92 0.06
CA ASP A 408 38.91 -1.60 -0.73
C ASP A 408 38.50 -3.06 -1.03
N ASN A 409 37.86 -3.72 -0.07
CA ASN A 409 37.28 -5.05 -0.27
C ASN A 409 36.09 -5.02 -1.26
N ASP A 410 35.22 -4.00 -1.18
CA ASP A 410 34.11 -3.82 -2.13
C ASP A 410 34.63 -3.57 -3.56
N HIS A 411 35.68 -2.75 -3.71
CA HIS A 411 36.28 -2.50 -5.02
C HIS A 411 36.89 -3.76 -5.63
N LYS A 412 37.62 -4.56 -4.83
CA LYS A 412 38.17 -5.84 -5.25
C LYS A 412 37.07 -6.85 -5.61
N MET A 413 36.01 -6.92 -4.80
CA MET A 413 34.85 -7.80 -5.06
C MET A 413 34.15 -7.43 -6.37
N ARG A 414 33.89 -6.15 -6.61
CA ARG A 414 33.30 -5.66 -7.88
C ARG A 414 34.17 -5.99 -9.08
N LYS A 415 35.49 -5.90 -8.94
CA LYS A 415 36.43 -6.27 -9.99
C LYS A 415 36.35 -7.76 -10.33
N ILE A 416 36.33 -8.63 -9.32
CA ILE A 416 36.21 -10.10 -9.50
C ILE A 416 34.86 -10.45 -10.14
N LEU A 417 33.76 -9.88 -9.64
CA LEU A 417 32.43 -10.11 -10.21
C LEU A 417 32.34 -9.59 -11.65
N GLY A 418 32.95 -8.44 -11.96
CA GLY A 418 33.02 -7.90 -13.31
C GLY A 418 33.85 -8.75 -14.27
N GLN A 419 34.84 -9.49 -13.78
CA GLN A 419 35.61 -10.46 -14.57
C GLN A 419 34.87 -11.78 -14.75
N ALA A 420 34.06 -12.20 -13.77
CA ALA A 420 33.28 -13.43 -13.82
C ALA A 420 32.00 -13.30 -14.67
N ILE A 421 31.45 -12.09 -14.83
CA ILE A 421 30.26 -11.85 -15.65
C ILE A 421 30.67 -11.60 -17.10
N THR A 422 30.20 -12.44 -18.01
CA THR A 422 30.38 -12.27 -19.46
C THR A 422 29.03 -11.99 -20.12
N VAL A 423 28.96 -10.91 -20.90
CA VAL A 423 27.79 -10.55 -21.70
C VAL A 423 28.06 -10.91 -23.15
N LYS A 424 27.33 -11.88 -23.70
CA LYS A 424 27.41 -12.22 -25.13
C LYS A 424 26.26 -11.60 -25.89
N TRP A 425 26.62 -10.96 -27.01
CA TRP A 425 25.70 -10.55 -28.06
C TRP A 425 25.57 -11.70 -29.05
N GLU A 426 24.37 -12.19 -29.27
CA GLU A 426 24.12 -13.17 -30.31
C GLU A 426 24.02 -12.41 -31.65
N GLU A 427 25.08 -12.41 -32.46
CA GLU A 427 24.93 -12.11 -33.88
C GLU A 427 24.18 -13.29 -34.51
N ARG A 428 23.05 -13.01 -35.18
CA ARG A 428 22.31 -14.01 -35.96
C ARG A 428 23.24 -14.65 -36.99
N SER A 429 23.86 -15.77 -36.65
CA SER A 429 24.34 -16.74 -37.62
C SER A 429 23.28 -17.83 -37.73
N GLU A 430 22.59 -17.85 -38.87
CA GLU A 430 21.76 -18.97 -39.29
C GLU A 430 22.67 -20.18 -39.51
N GLN A 431 22.92 -20.96 -38.47
CA GLN A 431 23.50 -22.29 -38.61
C GLN A 431 23.04 -23.21 -37.48
N ASN A 432 22.17 -24.13 -37.89
CA ASN A 432 21.79 -25.39 -37.25
C ASN A 432 21.09 -25.33 -35.88
N GLY A 433 19.88 -25.88 -35.87
CA GLY A 433 19.09 -26.09 -34.67
C GLY A 433 19.75 -27.07 -33.71
N GLU A 434 20.59 -26.55 -32.83
CA GLU A 434 20.82 -27.19 -31.53
C GLU A 434 19.63 -26.86 -30.65
N THR A 435 18.90 -27.91 -30.28
CA THR A 435 17.80 -27.86 -29.32
C THR A 435 18.31 -27.17 -28.06
N LEU A 436 17.68 -26.05 -27.67
CA LEU A 436 17.96 -25.32 -26.43
C LEU A 436 18.11 -26.33 -25.27
N ALA A 437 19.34 -26.58 -24.83
CA ALA A 437 19.62 -27.51 -23.75
C ALA A 437 18.92 -27.02 -22.49
N GLU A 438 18.07 -27.86 -21.90
CA GLU A 438 17.42 -27.53 -20.62
C GLU A 438 18.50 -27.24 -19.55
N PRO A 439 18.29 -26.23 -18.70
CA PRO A 439 19.23 -25.92 -17.65
C PRO A 439 19.38 -27.09 -16.69
N SER A 440 20.59 -27.65 -16.62
CA SER A 440 20.92 -28.75 -15.71
C SER A 440 21.28 -28.18 -14.34
N TYR A 441 20.43 -28.46 -13.34
CA TYR A 441 20.71 -28.13 -11.95
C TYR A 441 21.31 -29.34 -11.24
N GLU A 442 22.55 -29.21 -10.79
CA GLU A 442 23.22 -30.26 -10.01
C GLU A 442 22.63 -30.36 -8.60
N ALA A 443 22.17 -31.57 -8.24
CA ALA A 443 21.65 -31.89 -6.93
C ALA A 443 22.71 -32.60 -6.09
N PHE A 444 23.25 -31.91 -5.09
CA PHE A 444 24.22 -32.46 -4.14
C PHE A 444 23.49 -33.12 -2.98
N ARG A 445 23.80 -34.39 -2.69
CA ARG A 445 23.14 -35.17 -1.61
C ARG A 445 24.04 -35.39 -0.40
N SER A 446 25.36 -35.42 -0.60
CA SER A 446 26.36 -35.55 0.45
C SER A 446 27.44 -34.46 0.34
N VAL A 447 28.29 -34.32 1.37
CA VAL A 447 29.37 -33.31 1.40
C VAL A 447 30.48 -33.69 0.40
N GLU A 448 30.62 -34.98 0.17
CA GLU A 448 31.59 -35.59 -0.73
C GLU A 448 31.22 -35.39 -2.21
N ASP A 449 29.93 -35.13 -2.51
CA ASP A 449 29.44 -34.89 -3.87
C ASP A 449 29.69 -33.46 -4.37
N LEU A 450 30.15 -32.55 -3.51
CA LEU A 450 30.31 -31.14 -3.89
C LEU A 450 31.49 -30.93 -4.83
N THR A 451 31.24 -30.19 -5.90
CA THR A 451 32.29 -29.59 -6.73
C THR A 451 33.08 -28.54 -5.93
N GLU A 452 34.34 -28.31 -6.29
CA GLU A 452 35.21 -27.33 -5.61
C GLU A 452 34.57 -25.92 -5.56
N THR A 453 33.90 -25.53 -6.64
CA THR A 453 33.16 -24.27 -6.75
C THR A 453 31.96 -24.22 -5.79
N ALA A 454 31.19 -25.30 -5.71
CA ALA A 454 30.08 -25.42 -4.77
C ALA A 454 30.58 -25.37 -3.32
N GLN A 455 31.64 -26.10 -3.01
CA GLN A 455 32.23 -26.13 -1.66
C GLN A 455 32.73 -24.74 -1.24
N ALA A 456 33.40 -24.01 -2.13
CA ALA A 456 33.85 -22.65 -1.85
C ALA A 456 32.70 -21.68 -1.61
N LEU A 457 31.64 -21.75 -2.44
CA LEU A 457 30.44 -20.91 -2.29
C LEU A 457 29.73 -21.16 -0.94
N TYR A 458 29.53 -22.42 -0.57
CA TYR A 458 28.88 -22.74 0.70
C TYR A 458 29.76 -22.42 1.91
N LYS A 459 31.08 -22.65 1.85
CA LYS A 459 32.02 -22.24 2.90
C LYS A 459 32.01 -20.73 3.09
N ALA A 460 31.99 -19.95 2.01
CA ALA A 460 31.87 -18.50 2.07
C ALA A 460 30.54 -18.05 2.72
N ALA A 461 29.43 -18.70 2.36
CA ALA A 461 28.12 -18.41 2.96
C ALA A 461 28.10 -18.68 4.48
N VAL A 462 28.70 -19.78 4.94
CA VAL A 462 28.82 -20.13 6.36
C VAL A 462 29.75 -19.14 7.09
N TYR A 463 30.91 -18.85 6.51
CA TYR A 463 31.86 -17.90 7.09
C TYR A 463 31.24 -16.50 7.29
N MET A 464 30.45 -16.02 6.32
CA MET A 464 29.72 -14.75 6.46
C MET A 464 28.72 -14.77 7.61
N LEU A 465 28.02 -15.90 7.82
CA LEU A 465 27.10 -16.06 8.96
C LEU A 465 27.86 -16.04 10.29
N GLU A 466 28.99 -16.74 10.37
CA GLU A 466 29.84 -16.78 11.57
C GLU A 466 30.36 -15.39 11.94
N GLN A 467 30.93 -14.64 10.99
CA GLN A 467 31.43 -13.28 11.23
C GLN A 467 30.33 -12.31 11.66
N LYS A 468 29.14 -12.42 11.07
CA LYS A 468 27.95 -11.65 11.49
C LYS A 468 27.50 -12.02 12.91
N MET A 469 27.52 -13.29 13.28
CA MET A 469 27.20 -13.73 14.64
C MET A 469 28.24 -13.23 15.65
N ILE A 470 29.53 -13.32 15.33
CA ILE A 470 30.62 -12.86 16.20
C ILE A 470 30.54 -11.34 16.39
N SER A 471 30.38 -10.57 15.32
CA SER A 471 30.22 -9.11 15.40
C SER A 471 28.98 -8.70 16.20
N TRP A 472 27.87 -9.42 16.06
CA TRP A 472 26.67 -9.20 16.89
C TRP A 472 26.94 -9.53 18.37
N GLN A 473 27.60 -10.65 18.68
CA GLN A 473 27.97 -11.01 20.04
C GLN A 473 28.92 -9.98 20.68
N LEU A 474 29.88 -9.45 19.92
CA LEU A 474 30.80 -8.40 20.37
C LEU A 474 30.10 -7.05 20.55
N LYS A 475 29.09 -6.74 19.72
CA LYS A 475 28.28 -5.54 19.88
C LYS A 475 27.41 -5.62 21.13
N ARG A 476 26.74 -6.76 21.33
CA ARG A 476 25.92 -7.02 22.53
C ARG A 476 26.74 -6.99 23.81
N ARG A 477 27.93 -7.59 23.84
CA ARG A 477 28.85 -7.49 24.98
C ARG A 477 29.31 -6.05 25.27
N ARG A 478 29.46 -5.22 24.24
CA ARG A 478 29.77 -3.78 24.43
C ARG A 478 28.58 -3.01 25.00
N GLU A 479 27.38 -3.31 24.55
CA GLU A 479 26.15 -2.69 25.06
C GLU A 479 25.87 -3.11 26.52
N GLU A 480 26.06 -4.40 26.86
CA GLU A 480 25.93 -4.90 28.24
C GLU A 480 27.06 -4.39 29.16
N GLY A 481 28.29 -4.25 28.67
CA GLY A 481 29.41 -3.68 29.44
C GLY A 481 29.30 -2.17 29.68
N GLN A 482 28.63 -1.43 28.79
CA GLN A 482 28.34 -0.01 28.99
C GLN A 482 27.22 0.23 30.03
N GLU A 483 26.35 -0.75 30.29
CA GLU A 483 25.37 -0.68 31.38
C GLU A 483 26.00 -0.96 32.75
N GLU A 484 27.06 -1.76 32.83
CA GLU A 484 27.78 -2.04 34.09
C GLU A 484 28.75 -0.92 34.52
N GLU A 485 29.27 -0.10 33.60
CA GLU A 485 30.11 1.08 33.94
C GLU A 485 29.32 2.32 34.39
N VAL A 486 27.98 2.28 34.35
CA VAL A 486 27.10 3.43 34.68
C VAL A 486 26.38 3.27 36.03
N VAL A 487 26.73 2.26 36.85
CA VAL A 487 26.16 2.06 38.20
C VAL A 487 27.10 2.51 39.31
#